data_AF-A0ABD3MPG5-F1
#
_entry.id   AF-A0ABD3MPG5-F1
#
_cell.length_a   1.000
_cell.length_b   1.000
_cell.length_c   1.000
_cell.angle_alpha   90.00
_cell.angle_beta   90.00
_cell.angle_gamma   90.00
#
_symmetry.space_group_name_H-M   'P 1'
#
loop_
_entity.id
_entity.type
_entity.pdbx_description
1 polymer ?
#
loop_
_entity_poly.entity_id
_entity_poly.type
_entity_poly.pdbx_seq_one_letter_code
_entity_poly.pdbx_strand_id
1 'polypeptide(L)'
;MQPQAPANATIGYKGKMACTKPLIKNTFWSRGMCPVNVHWHKRAEHLSMGQYDEKDTGPAYEGSNTTGYRCNLYKGGDERFTKKYNWKHCKNMEVAETYKVHWLTVALSTSNRLPFHMASLAVAGLMWTILWRIILGCKDRIWAWARNLTFYTGSATSDKVNNAVCSEVTPITWQVDRKCHLISASSFDKLCYNMKMQHDDMTADIKPDGSRVLVLDAYATSNQDFVGVYTSGSTIVDLHLEEFVSINEKSTRFE
;
A
#
# COMPACT_ATOMS: atom_id res chain seq x y z
N MET A 1 -12.90 -21.40 9.95
CA MET A 1 -12.25 -20.10 10.21
C MET A 1 -11.78 -19.52 8.89
N GLN A 2 -11.67 -18.19 8.76
CA GLN A 2 -11.33 -17.53 7.49
C GLN A 2 -9.93 -16.88 7.52
N PRO A 3 -9.24 -16.75 6.38
CA PRO A 3 -8.00 -15.99 6.25
C PRO A 3 -8.11 -14.58 6.81
N GLN A 4 -7.09 -14.12 7.54
CA GLN A 4 -7.00 -12.75 8.07
C GLN A 4 -5.72 -12.04 7.57
N ALA A 5 -5.75 -10.72 7.62
CA ALA A 5 -4.62 -9.81 7.39
C ALA A 5 -4.52 -8.82 8.56
N PRO A 6 -3.36 -8.20 8.83
CA PRO A 6 -2.09 -8.26 8.09
C PRO A 6 -1.20 -9.46 8.46
N ALA A 7 -0.65 -10.18 7.47
CA ALA A 7 0.30 -11.29 7.69
C ALA A 7 1.77 -10.90 7.46
N ASN A 8 2.69 -11.80 7.84
CA ASN A 8 4.12 -11.68 7.54
C ASN A 8 4.35 -11.87 6.03
N ALA A 9 5.04 -10.91 5.41
CA ALA A 9 5.37 -10.89 3.99
C ALA A 9 6.84 -11.24 3.70
N THR A 10 7.65 -11.54 4.72
CA THR A 10 9.07 -11.95 4.59
C THR A 10 9.23 -13.14 3.64
N ILE A 11 10.28 -13.13 2.82
CA ILE A 11 10.55 -14.21 1.86
C ILE A 11 10.68 -15.57 2.56
N GLY A 12 9.98 -16.58 2.04
CA GLY A 12 9.96 -17.93 2.62
C GLY A 12 8.99 -18.12 3.80
N TYR A 13 8.39 -17.05 4.34
CA TYR A 13 7.35 -17.20 5.36
C TYR A 13 6.13 -17.95 4.82
N LYS A 14 5.59 -18.83 5.66
CA LYS A 14 4.34 -19.57 5.43
C LYS A 14 3.50 -19.54 6.70
N GLY A 15 2.26 -19.10 6.60
CA GLY A 15 1.29 -19.26 7.68
C GLY A 15 0.78 -20.70 7.80
N LYS A 16 0.00 -20.98 8.83
CA LYS A 16 -0.46 -22.33 9.21
C LYS A 16 -1.90 -22.62 8.76
N MET A 17 -2.68 -21.62 8.33
CA MET A 17 -4.04 -21.84 7.82
C MET A 17 -4.02 -22.37 6.38
N ALA A 18 -4.44 -23.62 6.18
CA ALA A 18 -4.64 -24.16 4.84
C ALA A 18 -5.65 -23.33 4.03
N CYS A 19 -5.27 -22.92 2.81
CA CYS A 19 -6.15 -22.17 1.90
C CYS A 19 -6.15 -22.79 0.50
N THR A 20 -7.31 -23.21 0.04
CA THR A 20 -7.52 -23.86 -1.27
C THR A 20 -7.86 -22.90 -2.40
N LYS A 21 -7.99 -21.59 -2.13
CA LYS A 21 -8.31 -20.60 -3.18
C LYS A 21 -7.06 -20.31 -4.04
N PRO A 22 -7.20 -20.26 -5.38
CA PRO A 22 -6.10 -19.95 -6.27
C PRO A 22 -5.69 -18.48 -6.10
N LEU A 23 -4.39 -18.24 -5.90
CA LEU A 23 -3.85 -16.88 -5.86
C LEU A 23 -3.79 -16.25 -7.25
N ILE A 24 -4.09 -14.95 -7.32
CA ILE A 24 -3.78 -14.14 -8.49
C ILE A 24 -2.28 -13.78 -8.45
N LYS A 25 -1.44 -14.71 -8.92
CA LYS A 25 0.03 -14.60 -8.99
C LYS A 25 0.55 -13.61 -10.03
N ASN A 26 -0.31 -13.12 -10.92
CA ASN A 26 -0.01 -11.99 -11.81
C ASN A 26 -0.37 -10.69 -11.09
N THR A 27 0.46 -9.67 -11.23
CA THR A 27 0.21 -8.35 -10.64
C THR A 27 -1.11 -7.75 -11.15
N PHE A 28 -1.83 -7.01 -10.31
CA PHE A 28 -3.16 -6.49 -10.69
C PHE A 28 -3.13 -5.61 -11.96
N TRP A 29 -2.09 -4.79 -12.15
CA TRP A 29 -1.91 -4.01 -13.38
C TRP A 29 -1.79 -4.90 -14.62
N SER A 30 -1.05 -6.02 -14.53
CA SER A 30 -0.84 -6.94 -15.67
C SER A 30 -2.09 -7.74 -16.05
N ARG A 31 -3.17 -7.59 -15.28
CA ARG A 31 -4.51 -8.12 -15.54
C ARG A 31 -5.53 -7.04 -15.91
N GLY A 32 -5.09 -5.79 -16.12
CA GLY A 32 -5.97 -4.66 -16.44
C GLY A 32 -6.89 -4.22 -15.30
N MET A 33 -6.55 -4.54 -14.06
CA MET A 33 -7.35 -4.14 -12.89
C MET A 33 -6.97 -2.72 -12.46
N CYS A 34 -7.96 -1.83 -12.39
CA CYS A 34 -7.77 -0.45 -11.96
C CYS A 34 -7.88 -0.32 -10.43
N PRO A 35 -7.12 0.58 -9.79
CA PRO A 35 -7.41 1.02 -8.42
C PRO A 35 -8.66 1.91 -8.39
N VAL A 36 -9.43 1.79 -7.31
CA VAL A 36 -10.69 2.52 -7.05
C VAL A 36 -10.73 3.21 -5.68
N ASN A 37 -9.80 2.88 -4.77
CA ASN A 37 -9.53 3.72 -3.60
C ASN A 37 -8.03 3.65 -3.22
N VAL A 38 -7.52 4.73 -2.61
CA VAL A 38 -6.22 4.82 -1.96
C VAL A 38 -6.36 5.40 -0.55
N HIS A 39 -5.81 4.71 0.44
CA HIS A 39 -5.60 5.18 1.81
C HIS A 39 -4.21 4.72 2.29
N TRP A 40 -3.78 5.13 3.48
CA TRP A 40 -2.52 4.66 4.07
C TRP A 40 -2.58 4.57 5.58
N HIS A 41 -1.75 3.70 6.14
CA HIS A 41 -1.52 3.60 7.58
C HIS A 41 -0.20 4.28 7.96
N LYS A 42 -0.12 4.89 9.14
CA LYS A 42 1.15 5.24 9.81
C LYS A 42 1.81 3.93 10.23
N ARG A 43 3.11 3.79 9.95
CA ARG A 43 3.88 2.52 10.01
C ARG A 43 3.37 1.46 9.02
N ALA A 44 4.01 0.31 8.97
CA ALA A 44 3.61 -0.83 8.13
C ALA A 44 3.01 -1.96 8.96
N GLU A 45 1.77 -2.38 8.64
CA GLU A 45 1.11 -3.48 9.35
C GLU A 45 1.64 -4.88 8.97
N HIS A 46 2.13 -5.05 7.74
CA HIS A 46 2.80 -6.28 7.31
C HIS A 46 4.25 -6.29 7.83
N LEU A 47 4.81 -7.45 8.15
CA LEU A 47 6.25 -7.60 8.44
C LEU A 47 7.03 -7.97 7.17
N SER A 48 8.22 -7.40 6.97
CA SER A 48 9.20 -7.85 5.98
C SER A 48 10.62 -7.68 6.54
N MET A 49 11.22 -8.77 7.02
CA MET A 49 12.53 -8.76 7.68
C MET A 49 13.63 -8.16 6.79
N GLY A 50 14.45 -7.29 7.38
CA GLY A 50 15.50 -6.52 6.70
C GLY A 50 14.98 -5.34 5.87
N GLN A 51 13.67 -5.05 5.89
CA GLN A 51 13.06 -3.94 5.16
C GLN A 51 12.14 -3.12 6.06
N TYR A 52 11.02 -3.68 6.50
CA TYR A 52 10.12 -3.08 7.49
C TYR A 52 9.79 -4.11 8.57
N ASP A 53 10.42 -3.96 9.73
CA ASP A 53 10.40 -4.94 10.82
C ASP A 53 10.52 -4.27 12.20
N GLU A 54 10.80 -5.08 13.23
CA GLU A 54 10.93 -4.66 14.64
C GLU A 54 12.14 -3.75 14.89
N LYS A 55 13.04 -3.60 13.92
CA LYS A 55 14.17 -2.68 13.98
C LYS A 55 13.69 -1.26 13.68
N ASP A 56 13.03 -0.64 14.65
CA ASP A 56 12.57 0.75 14.55
C ASP A 56 13.77 1.71 14.47
N THR A 57 14.19 2.02 13.24
CA THR A 57 15.26 3.00 12.97
C THR A 57 14.76 4.44 12.90
N GLY A 58 13.45 4.69 13.02
CA GLY A 58 12.89 6.03 12.86
C GLY A 58 13.09 6.91 14.11
N PRO A 59 12.84 8.22 14.01
CA PRO A 59 12.88 9.10 15.16
C PRO A 59 11.77 8.75 16.17
N ALA A 60 12.03 8.99 17.45
CA ALA A 60 11.01 8.92 18.48
C ALA A 60 10.04 10.11 18.30
N TYR A 61 8.75 9.84 18.13
CA TYR A 61 7.69 10.82 18.26
C TYR A 61 6.93 10.52 19.56
N GLU A 62 6.81 11.51 20.44
CA GLU A 62 6.12 11.34 21.72
C GLU A 62 4.62 11.05 21.53
N GLY A 63 4.03 10.28 22.45
CA GLY A 63 2.64 9.82 22.36
C GLY A 63 2.37 8.72 21.32
N SER A 64 3.38 8.28 20.55
CA SER A 64 3.23 7.26 19.50
C SER A 64 3.09 5.84 20.06
N ASN A 65 1.95 5.54 20.69
CA ASN A 65 1.53 4.18 21.07
C ASN A 65 1.08 3.37 19.83
N THR A 66 1.88 3.44 18.76
CA THR A 66 1.48 3.10 17.38
C THR A 66 2.09 1.77 16.96
N THR A 67 1.23 0.76 16.84
CA THR A 67 1.57 -0.57 16.33
C THR A 67 2.00 -0.54 14.85
N GLY A 68 2.59 -1.63 14.37
CA GLY A 68 3.21 -1.72 13.04
C GLY A 68 4.69 -1.35 13.03
N TYR A 69 5.34 -1.62 11.89
CA TYR A 69 6.79 -1.64 11.70
C TYR A 69 7.30 -0.43 10.91
N ARG A 70 8.57 -0.07 11.08
CA ARG A 70 9.20 1.05 10.34
C ARG A 70 10.18 0.58 9.28
N CYS A 71 10.33 1.37 8.23
CA CYS A 71 11.31 1.15 7.18
C CYS A 71 12.75 1.43 7.66
N ASN A 72 13.63 0.45 7.46
CA ASN A 72 15.07 0.46 7.77
C ASN A 72 15.91 1.43 6.89
N LEU A 73 15.34 2.56 6.46
CA LEU A 73 15.95 3.50 5.52
C LEU A 73 16.27 4.87 6.14
N TYR A 74 15.85 5.14 7.38
CA TYR A 74 16.11 6.41 8.06
C TYR A 74 17.60 6.67 8.27
N LYS A 75 18.02 7.94 8.09
CA LYS A 75 19.38 8.42 8.36
C LYS A 75 19.31 9.79 9.03
N GLY A 76 19.62 9.85 10.33
CA GLY A 76 19.52 11.09 11.11
C GLY A 76 20.47 12.22 10.69
N GLY A 77 21.53 11.92 9.92
CA GLY A 77 22.45 12.91 9.36
C GLY A 77 22.07 13.43 7.96
N ASP A 78 20.89 13.11 7.44
CA ASP A 78 20.45 13.43 6.08
C ASP A 78 19.19 14.32 6.11
N GLU A 79 19.26 15.50 5.50
CA GLU A 79 18.17 16.49 5.50
C GLU A 79 16.84 15.93 4.96
N ARG A 80 16.88 14.90 4.12
CA ARG A 80 15.66 14.24 3.59
C ARG A 80 14.80 13.58 4.67
N PHE A 81 15.37 13.36 5.85
CA PHE A 81 14.68 12.80 7.01
C PHE A 81 14.52 13.81 8.16
N THR A 82 15.39 14.81 8.29
CA THR A 82 15.34 15.76 9.42
C THR A 82 14.62 17.08 9.10
N LYS A 83 14.53 17.47 7.83
CA LYS A 83 13.94 18.75 7.41
C LYS A 83 12.41 18.68 7.45
N LYS A 84 11.80 19.41 8.38
CA LYS A 84 10.33 19.51 8.49
C LYS A 84 9.73 20.05 7.18
N TYR A 85 8.64 19.42 6.73
CA TYR A 85 7.86 19.86 5.58
C TYR A 85 6.54 20.49 6.04
N ASN A 86 6.09 21.54 5.34
CA ASN A 86 4.86 22.25 5.65
C ASN A 86 3.70 21.70 4.79
N TRP A 87 2.99 20.71 5.33
CA TRP A 87 1.87 20.04 4.67
C TRP A 87 0.70 20.99 4.43
N LYS A 88 0.26 21.11 3.17
CA LYS A 88 -0.86 21.95 2.76
C LYS A 88 -2.14 21.16 2.53
N HIS A 89 -2.03 19.87 2.22
CA HIS A 89 -3.13 19.07 1.71
C HIS A 89 -3.35 17.80 2.54
N CYS A 90 -2.31 17.06 2.90
CA CYS A 90 -2.43 15.95 3.85
C CYS A 90 -2.66 16.45 5.28
N LYS A 91 -3.22 15.59 6.13
CA LYS A 91 -3.38 15.82 7.58
C LYS A 91 -2.56 14.77 8.35
N ASN A 92 -2.03 15.15 9.52
CA ASN A 92 -1.31 14.26 10.45
C ASN A 92 -0.12 13.48 9.83
N MET A 93 0.60 14.09 8.89
CA MET A 93 1.77 13.51 8.24
C MET A 93 3.08 14.07 8.81
N GLU A 94 4.11 13.24 8.86
CA GLU A 94 5.41 13.52 9.48
C GLU A 94 6.54 13.16 8.50
N VAL A 95 7.57 14.01 8.42
CA VAL A 95 8.81 13.66 7.70
C VAL A 95 9.59 12.66 8.55
N ALA A 96 10.18 11.65 7.88
CA ALA A 96 10.86 10.48 8.46
C ALA A 96 10.00 9.40 9.10
N GLU A 97 8.66 9.54 9.10
CA GLU A 97 7.79 8.41 9.42
C GLU A 97 7.62 7.48 8.20
N THR A 98 7.34 6.21 8.47
CA THR A 98 6.98 5.20 7.47
C THR A 98 5.48 5.22 7.23
N TYR A 99 5.05 5.14 5.97
CA TYR A 99 3.64 4.97 5.61
C TYR A 99 3.45 3.72 4.76
N LYS A 100 2.37 2.97 5.03
CA LYS A 100 1.95 1.83 4.22
C LYS A 100 0.73 2.24 3.40
N VAL A 101 0.93 2.48 2.11
CA VAL A 101 -0.13 2.85 1.18
C VAL A 101 -0.86 1.60 0.71
N HIS A 102 -2.19 1.66 0.70
CA HIS A 102 -3.11 0.62 0.25
C HIS A 102 -3.83 1.05 -1.02
N TRP A 103 -4.00 0.10 -1.93
CA TRP A 103 -4.74 0.28 -3.17
C TRP A 103 -5.86 -0.76 -3.22
N LEU A 104 -7.11 -0.33 -3.12
CA LEU A 104 -8.24 -1.20 -3.44
C LEU A 104 -8.37 -1.25 -4.95
N THR A 105 -8.29 -2.45 -5.53
CA THR A 105 -8.42 -2.70 -6.97
C THR A 105 -9.62 -3.61 -7.24
N VAL A 106 -10.23 -3.44 -8.40
CA VAL A 106 -11.33 -4.30 -8.88
C VAL A 106 -11.02 -4.81 -10.29
N ALA A 107 -11.52 -6.01 -10.60
CA ALA A 107 -11.52 -6.52 -11.96
C ALA A 107 -12.79 -6.06 -12.68
N LEU A 108 -12.63 -5.30 -13.76
CA LEU A 108 -13.72 -4.92 -14.66
C LEU A 108 -14.18 -6.15 -15.46
N SER A 109 -15.03 -6.96 -14.84
CA SER A 109 -15.66 -8.14 -15.42
C SER A 109 -17.02 -7.78 -16.00
N THR A 110 -17.32 -8.27 -17.22
CA THR A 110 -18.65 -8.14 -17.85
C THR A 110 -19.70 -9.10 -17.28
N SER A 111 -19.39 -9.80 -16.18
CA SER A 111 -20.30 -10.71 -15.48
C SER A 111 -20.36 -10.38 -13.98
N ASN A 112 -21.56 -10.40 -13.40
CA ASN A 112 -21.95 -9.76 -12.14
C ASN A 112 -21.40 -10.39 -10.83
N ARG A 113 -20.07 -10.54 -10.74
CA ARG A 113 -19.35 -10.62 -9.45
C ARG A 113 -18.04 -9.84 -9.56
N LEU A 114 -17.95 -8.73 -8.83
CA LEU A 114 -16.73 -7.94 -8.66
C LEU A 114 -15.93 -8.48 -7.46
N PRO A 115 -14.79 -9.17 -7.66
CA PRO A 115 -13.93 -9.56 -6.55
C PRO A 115 -13.03 -8.39 -6.13
N PHE A 116 -13.11 -7.99 -4.86
CA PHE A 116 -12.25 -6.96 -4.27
C PHE A 116 -10.84 -7.47 -3.98
N HIS A 117 -9.84 -6.63 -4.27
CA HIS A 117 -8.42 -7.00 -4.26
C HIS A 117 -7.58 -5.87 -3.67
N MET A 118 -6.60 -6.17 -2.79
CA MET A 118 -5.81 -5.14 -2.10
C MET A 118 -4.32 -5.27 -2.43
N ALA A 119 -3.71 -4.17 -2.89
CA ALA A 119 -2.25 -4.06 -2.98
C ALA A 119 -1.70 -3.14 -1.88
N SER A 120 -0.44 -3.34 -1.47
CA SER A 120 0.20 -2.51 -0.45
C SER A 120 1.71 -2.29 -0.67
N LEU A 121 2.18 -1.12 -0.25
CA LEU A 121 3.54 -0.62 -0.44
C LEU A 121 4.00 0.18 0.79
N ALA A 122 5.24 -0.03 1.28
CA ALA A 122 5.82 0.73 2.39
C ALA A 122 6.80 1.82 1.90
N VAL A 123 6.69 3.06 2.41
CA VAL A 123 7.37 4.25 1.87
C VAL A 123 7.89 5.24 2.94
N ALA A 124 8.98 5.98 2.66
CA ALA A 124 9.64 7.00 3.53
C ALA A 124 10.36 8.11 2.71
N GLY A 125 10.90 9.21 3.26
CA GLY A 125 11.48 10.38 2.52
C GLY A 125 12.69 10.11 1.58
N LEU A 126 13.05 10.85 0.50
CA LEU A 126 12.53 12.07 -0.17
C LEU A 126 13.36 12.35 -1.49
N MET A 127 12.85 12.99 -2.58
CA MET A 127 13.48 14.10 -3.41
C MET A 127 12.72 14.46 -4.75
N TRP A 128 13.39 14.89 -5.84
CA TRP A 128 12.97 15.89 -6.88
C TRP A 128 13.25 15.53 -8.37
N THR A 129 12.35 15.89 -9.33
CA THR A 129 12.61 16.66 -10.58
C THR A 129 11.29 17.17 -11.24
N ILE A 130 11.41 18.03 -12.27
CA ILE A 130 10.40 18.99 -12.79
C ILE A 130 9.55 18.49 -13.99
N LEU A 131 8.30 19.00 -14.10
CA LEU A 131 7.35 19.10 -15.25
C LEU A 131 7.60 18.23 -16.53
N TRP A 132 6.59 17.48 -17.01
CA TRP A 132 5.72 17.81 -18.19
C TRP A 132 4.76 16.66 -18.58
N ARG A 133 3.51 16.96 -19.00
CA ARG A 133 2.47 16.07 -19.62
C ARG A 133 1.89 14.94 -18.73
N ILE A 134 0.84 14.19 -19.16
CA ILE A 134 -0.58 14.52 -19.43
C ILE A 134 -1.37 13.19 -19.59
N ILE A 135 -2.47 13.04 -18.82
CA ILE A 135 -3.64 12.12 -18.88
C ILE A 135 -3.74 11.10 -20.06
N LEU A 136 -4.02 9.80 -19.79
CA LEU A 136 -5.09 8.97 -20.45
C LEU A 136 -5.42 7.56 -19.86
N GLY A 137 -5.97 7.49 -18.63
CA GLY A 137 -6.80 6.35 -18.15
C GLY A 137 -6.07 5.01 -17.87
N CYS A 138 -6.82 3.91 -17.64
CA CYS A 138 -6.27 2.59 -17.20
C CYS A 138 -5.40 1.84 -18.25
N LYS A 139 -4.90 2.51 -19.30
CA LYS A 139 -3.91 1.94 -20.24
C LYS A 139 -2.48 2.43 -19.99
N ASP A 140 -2.31 3.53 -19.26
CA ASP A 140 -0.98 4.02 -18.91
C ASP A 140 -0.35 3.20 -17.78
N ARG A 141 0.98 3.03 -17.84
CA ARG A 141 1.72 1.98 -17.11
C ARG A 141 2.14 2.40 -15.69
N ILE A 142 1.28 3.16 -15.02
CA ILE A 142 1.50 3.91 -13.76
C ILE A 142 2.00 3.03 -12.58
N TRP A 143 1.78 1.71 -12.64
CA TRP A 143 1.79 0.81 -11.48
C TRP A 143 3.04 -0.07 -11.30
N ALA A 144 4.14 0.19 -12.01
CA ALA A 144 5.37 -0.64 -12.02
C ALA A 144 6.32 -0.45 -10.80
N TRP A 145 5.79 0.03 -9.67
CA TRP A 145 6.55 0.33 -8.45
C TRP A 145 6.81 -0.93 -7.62
N ALA A 146 5.79 -1.77 -7.48
CA ALA A 146 5.79 -2.96 -6.63
C ALA A 146 6.59 -4.10 -7.28
N ARG A 147 7.92 -4.04 -7.16
CA ARG A 147 8.83 -4.95 -7.88
C ARG A 147 9.13 -6.25 -7.12
N ASN A 148 8.95 -6.32 -5.79
CA ASN A 148 9.33 -7.49 -4.97
C ASN A 148 8.13 -8.06 -4.21
N LEU A 149 7.11 -8.49 -4.95
CA LEU A 149 5.81 -8.85 -4.41
C LEU A 149 5.78 -10.17 -3.61
N THR A 150 4.98 -10.17 -2.55
CA THR A 150 4.39 -11.35 -1.89
C THR A 150 2.90 -11.38 -2.17
N PHE A 151 2.39 -12.53 -2.58
CA PHE A 151 0.98 -12.77 -2.91
C PHE A 151 0.41 -13.71 -1.86
N TYR A 152 -0.69 -13.35 -1.18
CA TYR A 152 -1.32 -14.25 -0.22
C TYR A 152 -2.82 -14.01 -0.08
N THR A 153 -3.54 -14.96 0.51
CA THR A 153 -4.97 -14.79 0.81
C THR A 153 -5.16 -14.33 2.26
N GLY A 154 -5.90 -13.24 2.46
CA GLY A 154 -6.19 -12.65 3.78
C GLY A 154 -7.57 -12.01 3.82
N SER A 155 -7.78 -11.06 4.73
CA SER A 155 -9.01 -10.25 4.84
C SER A 155 -8.74 -8.79 4.48
N ALA A 156 -9.77 -7.94 4.49
CA ALA A 156 -9.57 -6.50 4.63
C ALA A 156 -8.94 -6.15 5.99
N THR A 157 -8.24 -5.01 6.03
CA THR A 157 -7.70 -4.36 7.24
C THR A 157 -8.50 -3.09 7.53
N SER A 158 -8.89 -2.90 8.79
CA SER A 158 -9.58 -1.71 9.30
C SER A 158 -9.40 -1.63 10.82
N ASP A 159 -9.51 -0.44 11.36
CA ASP A 159 -9.69 -0.08 12.78
C ASP A 159 -10.75 -0.91 13.53
N LYS A 160 -11.84 -1.31 12.85
CA LYS A 160 -13.00 -2.00 13.45
C LYS A 160 -12.77 -3.49 13.74
N VAL A 161 -11.66 -4.05 13.27
CA VAL A 161 -11.39 -5.50 13.26
C VAL A 161 -9.95 -5.76 13.69
N ASN A 162 -9.69 -6.84 14.42
CA ASN A 162 -8.41 -7.10 15.07
C ASN A 162 -8.10 -8.62 15.11
N ASN A 163 -7.23 -9.07 16.03
CA ASN A 163 -6.84 -10.49 16.13
C ASN A 163 -7.83 -11.36 16.93
N ALA A 164 -8.87 -10.76 17.52
CA ALA A 164 -10.01 -11.44 18.14
C ALA A 164 -11.29 -11.26 17.30
N VAL A 165 -11.56 -10.04 16.83
CA VAL A 165 -12.68 -9.72 15.93
C VAL A 165 -12.22 -9.86 14.48
N CYS A 166 -12.55 -11.00 13.86
CA CYS A 166 -12.22 -11.27 12.46
C CYS A 166 -12.98 -10.34 11.50
N SER A 167 -12.35 -9.97 10.38
CA SER A 167 -13.02 -9.25 9.30
C SER A 167 -13.88 -10.18 8.45
N GLU A 168 -15.16 -9.81 8.27
CA GLU A 168 -16.13 -10.47 7.39
C GLU A 168 -15.79 -10.30 5.90
N VAL A 169 -15.08 -9.22 5.54
CA VAL A 169 -14.60 -8.99 4.17
C VAL A 169 -13.37 -9.87 3.93
N THR A 170 -13.63 -11.14 3.67
CA THR A 170 -12.64 -12.20 3.46
C THR A 170 -13.25 -13.30 2.56
N PRO A 171 -12.48 -13.97 1.69
CA PRO A 171 -11.05 -13.77 1.44
C PRO A 171 -10.74 -12.79 0.29
N ILE A 172 -9.76 -11.93 0.54
CA ILE A 172 -9.12 -11.01 -0.42
C ILE A 172 -7.75 -11.59 -0.81
N THR A 173 -7.33 -11.41 -2.07
CA THR A 173 -5.91 -11.61 -2.44
C THR A 173 -5.15 -10.31 -2.19
N TRP A 174 -4.10 -10.40 -1.39
CA TRP A 174 -3.14 -9.33 -1.13
C TRP A 174 -1.96 -9.40 -2.09
N GLN A 175 -1.50 -8.24 -2.55
CA GLN A 175 -0.21 -8.05 -3.24
C GLN A 175 0.64 -7.05 -2.43
N VAL A 176 1.68 -7.54 -1.75
CA VAL A 176 2.50 -6.74 -0.81
C VAL A 176 3.90 -6.59 -1.37
N ASP A 177 4.39 -5.36 -1.61
CA ASP A 177 5.82 -5.21 -1.90
C ASP A 177 6.62 -5.41 -0.60
N ARG A 178 7.58 -6.32 -0.63
CA ARG A 178 8.49 -6.60 0.48
C ARG A 178 9.52 -5.49 0.73
N LYS A 179 9.74 -4.60 -0.23
CA LYS A 179 10.72 -3.51 -0.10
C LYS A 179 10.11 -2.19 0.35
N CYS A 180 10.94 -1.43 1.08
CA CYS A 180 10.70 -0.02 1.36
C CYS A 180 11.17 0.84 0.18
N HIS A 181 10.39 1.87 -0.16
CA HIS A 181 10.73 2.82 -1.23
C HIS A 181 10.85 4.24 -0.68
N LEU A 182 11.58 5.11 -1.40
CA LEU A 182 11.69 6.52 -1.02
C LEU A 182 10.70 7.39 -1.83
N ILE A 183 10.05 8.32 -1.14
CA ILE A 183 8.87 9.08 -1.58
C ILE A 183 8.96 10.50 -1.03
N SER A 184 8.67 11.51 -1.84
CA SER A 184 8.84 12.91 -1.42
C SER A 184 7.65 13.39 -0.57
N ALA A 185 7.91 14.09 0.55
CA ALA A 185 6.85 14.67 1.38
C ALA A 185 5.98 15.65 0.57
N SER A 186 6.61 16.49 -0.25
CA SER A 186 5.95 17.37 -1.22
C SER A 186 5.09 16.63 -2.25
N SER A 187 5.49 15.44 -2.66
CA SER A 187 4.75 14.64 -3.66
C SER A 187 3.64 13.82 -3.01
N PHE A 188 3.80 13.41 -1.75
CA PHE A 188 2.72 12.82 -0.95
C PHE A 188 1.66 13.90 -0.63
N ASP A 189 2.07 15.12 -0.33
CA ASP A 189 1.17 16.27 -0.21
C ASP A 189 0.47 16.59 -1.56
N LYS A 190 1.15 16.39 -2.69
CA LYS A 190 0.54 16.44 -4.03
C LYS A 190 -0.49 15.32 -4.23
N LEU A 191 -0.23 14.08 -3.78
CA LEU A 191 -1.24 13.01 -3.76
C LEU A 191 -2.49 13.45 -2.97
N CYS A 192 -2.33 14.02 -1.77
CA CYS A 192 -3.45 14.55 -0.98
C CYS A 192 -4.17 15.75 -1.62
N TYR A 193 -3.49 16.57 -2.44
CA TYR A 193 -4.13 17.58 -3.27
C TYR A 193 -4.96 16.95 -4.38
N ASN A 194 -4.35 16.02 -5.11
CA ASN A 194 -4.95 15.31 -6.24
C ASN A 194 -6.16 14.46 -5.83
N MET A 195 -6.14 13.86 -4.63
CA MET A 195 -7.30 13.16 -4.03
C MET A 195 -8.49 14.11 -3.81
N LYS A 196 -8.26 15.34 -3.34
CA LYS A 196 -9.31 16.39 -3.20
C LYS A 196 -9.82 16.93 -4.55
N MET A 197 -9.18 16.56 -5.66
CA MET A 197 -9.62 16.88 -7.01
C MET A 197 -10.33 15.72 -7.73
N GLN A 198 -10.54 14.58 -7.05
CA GLN A 198 -11.41 13.54 -7.62
C GLN A 198 -12.88 13.92 -7.48
N HIS A 199 -13.73 13.26 -8.27
CA HIS A 199 -15.18 13.45 -8.23
C HIS A 199 -15.79 13.00 -6.88
N ASP A 200 -15.26 11.92 -6.33
CA ASP A 200 -15.73 11.32 -5.07
C ASP A 200 -14.94 11.88 -3.89
N ASP A 201 -15.60 12.11 -2.73
CA ASP A 201 -14.98 12.79 -1.59
C ASP A 201 -13.97 11.90 -0.85
N MET A 202 -12.69 12.10 -1.15
CA MET A 202 -11.55 11.45 -0.47
C MET A 202 -11.05 12.22 0.77
N THR A 203 -11.81 13.20 1.31
CA THR A 203 -11.36 14.06 2.44
C THR A 203 -11.19 13.32 3.77
N ALA A 204 -11.67 12.08 3.87
CA ALA A 204 -11.41 11.18 4.98
C ALA A 204 -10.03 10.50 4.89
N ASP A 205 -9.60 10.12 3.68
CA ASP A 205 -8.42 9.29 3.39
C ASP A 205 -7.11 10.10 3.30
N ILE A 206 -7.17 11.44 3.26
CA ILE A 206 -5.99 12.35 3.26
C ILE A 206 -5.19 12.38 4.59
N LYS A 207 -5.39 11.42 5.48
CA LYS A 207 -4.68 11.23 6.76
C LYS A 207 -4.24 9.77 6.89
N PRO A 208 -3.16 9.49 7.63
CA PRO A 208 -2.83 8.12 7.98
C PRO A 208 -3.84 7.56 9.01
N ASP A 209 -4.21 6.30 8.83
CA ASP A 209 -4.84 5.49 9.88
C ASP A 209 -3.81 4.75 10.74
N GLY A 210 -4.25 4.17 11.85
CA GLY A 210 -3.37 3.36 12.70
C GLY A 210 -3.00 2.04 12.01
N SER A 211 -1.73 1.63 12.05
CA SER A 211 -1.34 0.28 11.64
C SER A 211 -1.76 -0.78 12.64
N ARG A 212 -2.31 -1.90 12.19
CA ARG A 212 -2.62 -3.05 13.04
C ARG A 212 -1.40 -3.84 13.49
N VAL A 213 -1.59 -4.62 14.56
CA VAL A 213 -0.73 -5.76 14.93
C VAL A 213 -0.84 -6.87 13.89
N LEU A 214 0.28 -7.55 13.63
CA LEU A 214 0.38 -8.74 12.78
C LEU A 214 -0.57 -9.85 13.24
N VAL A 215 -1.19 -10.59 12.32
CA VAL A 215 -2.00 -11.77 12.67
C VAL A 215 -1.12 -12.94 13.08
N LEU A 216 -1.64 -13.79 13.97
CA LEU A 216 -0.99 -15.04 14.35
C LEU A 216 -0.83 -15.98 13.15
N ASP A 217 0.22 -16.81 13.13
CA ASP A 217 0.45 -17.83 12.10
C ASP A 217 -0.77 -18.72 11.83
N ALA A 218 -1.57 -19.00 12.87
CA ALA A 218 -2.78 -19.82 12.77
C ALA A 218 -3.87 -19.18 11.89
N TYR A 219 -3.81 -17.87 11.65
CA TYR A 219 -4.78 -17.08 10.87
C TYR A 219 -4.19 -16.52 9.57
N ALA A 220 -2.86 -16.46 9.48
CA ALA A 220 -2.14 -16.33 8.22
C ALA A 220 -2.28 -17.61 7.39
N THR A 221 -2.58 -17.46 6.10
CA THR A 221 -2.69 -18.60 5.17
C THR A 221 -1.34 -19.26 4.90
N SER A 222 -1.33 -20.50 4.39
CA SER A 222 -0.10 -21.20 3.95
C SER A 222 0.22 -21.00 2.46
N ASN A 223 -0.60 -20.22 1.74
CA ASN A 223 -0.51 -20.11 0.29
C ASN A 223 0.46 -19.03 -0.22
N GLN A 224 1.18 -18.29 0.65
CA GLN A 224 2.10 -17.20 0.26
C GLN A 224 2.96 -17.60 -0.94
N ASP A 225 2.98 -16.75 -1.97
CA ASP A 225 3.90 -16.89 -3.10
C ASP A 225 4.79 -15.66 -3.22
N PHE A 226 6.01 -15.87 -3.67
CA PHE A 226 7.09 -14.89 -3.67
C PHE A 226 7.66 -14.76 -5.08
N VAL A 227 6.99 -13.99 -5.94
CA VAL A 227 7.51 -13.74 -7.28
C VAL A 227 8.75 -12.83 -7.16
N GLY A 228 9.79 -13.19 -7.91
CA GLY A 228 11.01 -12.39 -8.04
C GLY A 228 10.77 -11.04 -8.72
N VAL A 229 11.84 -10.28 -8.93
CA VAL A 229 11.77 -8.95 -9.55
C VAL A 229 11.08 -9.04 -10.91
N TYR A 230 9.94 -8.34 -11.07
CA TYR A 230 9.31 -8.15 -12.38
C TYR A 230 10.16 -7.24 -13.26
N THR A 231 11.20 -7.81 -13.87
CA THR A 231 11.99 -7.14 -14.90
C THR A 231 11.22 -7.13 -16.21
N SER A 232 10.34 -6.14 -16.40
CA SER A 232 10.15 -5.63 -17.77
C SER A 232 11.51 -5.14 -18.26
N GLY A 233 11.97 -5.63 -19.41
CA GLY A 233 13.25 -5.20 -19.98
C GLY A 233 13.29 -3.68 -20.21
N SER A 234 14.51 -3.14 -20.22
CA SER A 234 14.87 -1.71 -20.35
C SER A 234 14.86 -0.90 -19.04
N THR A 235 16.09 -0.60 -18.59
CA THR A 235 16.51 0.59 -17.82
C THR A 235 15.95 0.83 -16.41
N ILE A 236 16.77 1.46 -15.56
CA ILE A 236 16.37 1.94 -14.24
C ILE A 236 15.50 3.19 -14.44
N VAL A 237 14.19 3.04 -14.26
CA VAL A 237 13.27 4.17 -14.05
C VAL A 237 13.10 4.37 -12.55
N ASP A 238 13.45 5.58 -12.10
CA ASP A 238 13.53 6.01 -10.70
C ASP A 238 12.84 7.39 -10.57
N LEU A 239 11.51 7.41 -10.70
CA LEU A 239 10.72 8.64 -10.89
C LEU A 239 9.39 8.68 -10.10
N HIS A 240 9.33 9.68 -9.21
CA HIS A 240 8.23 10.61 -8.87
C HIS A 240 6.75 10.19 -8.79
N LEU A 241 6.17 10.43 -7.60
CA LEU A 241 4.74 10.69 -7.33
C LEU A 241 4.25 11.96 -8.08
N GLU A 242 3.99 11.85 -9.40
CA GLU A 242 3.35 12.93 -10.17
C GLU A 242 1.99 12.51 -10.79
N GLU A 243 1.76 11.21 -11.00
CA GLU A 243 0.71 10.64 -11.88
C GLU A 243 -0.69 10.45 -11.25
N PHE A 244 -1.04 11.24 -10.22
CA PHE A 244 -2.42 11.27 -9.71
C PHE A 244 -3.20 12.44 -10.32
N VAL A 245 -4.04 12.18 -11.32
CA VAL A 245 -5.31 12.89 -11.65
C VAL A 245 -5.80 12.39 -13.00
N SER A 246 -6.90 11.64 -12.99
CA SER A 246 -8.14 11.95 -13.72
C SER A 246 -9.02 10.70 -13.80
N ILE A 247 -10.07 10.61 -12.97
CA ILE A 247 -11.17 9.69 -13.21
C ILE A 247 -12.46 10.51 -13.25
N ASN A 248 -12.93 10.80 -14.46
CA ASN A 248 -14.35 11.07 -14.68
C ASN A 248 -14.73 10.76 -16.13
N GLU A 249 -15.30 9.57 -16.35
CA GLU A 249 -16.54 9.45 -17.12
C GLU A 249 -17.16 8.05 -16.92
N LYS A 250 -18.47 8.01 -16.64
CA LYS A 250 -19.38 6.86 -16.80
C LYS A 250 -19.04 5.58 -16.00
N SER A 251 -19.49 5.56 -14.74
CA SER A 251 -20.12 4.36 -14.14
C SER A 251 -21.49 4.77 -13.59
N THR A 252 -22.51 3.92 -13.77
CA THR A 252 -23.90 4.26 -13.46
C THR A 252 -24.25 4.09 -11.98
N ARG A 253 -25.17 4.95 -11.50
CA ARG A 253 -25.86 4.82 -10.21
C ARG A 253 -26.41 3.40 -10.03
N PHE A 254 -26.17 2.83 -8.86
CA PHE A 254 -27.07 1.87 -8.22
C PHE A 254 -27.59 2.49 -6.93
N GLU A 255 -28.86 2.23 -6.64
CA GLU A 255 -29.62 2.75 -5.48
C GLU A 255 -29.69 1.69 -4.37
#